data_AF-A0AAN7QGF2-F1
#
_entry.id   AF-A0AAN7QGF2-F1
#
_cell.length_a   1.000
_cell.length_b   1.000
_cell.length_c   1.000
_cell.angle_alpha   90.00
_cell.angle_beta   90.00
_cell.angle_gamma   90.00
#
_symmetry.space_group_name_H-M   'P 1'
#
loop_
_entity.id
_entity.type
_entity.pdbx_description
1 polymer ?
#
loop_
_entity_poly.entity_id
_entity_poly.type
_entity_poly.pdbx_seq_one_letter_code
_entity_poly.pdbx_strand_id
1 'polypeptide(L)'
;MYGLAVLDACMEIKARMEPIALKHNFSSFYELASTCYAERIDLSAHGFYITPDTGFDWKTGKGRPFSYFTYGASFSEAEIDTLTGDFFASSVFFAIKDASFCKS
;
A
#
# COMPACT_ATOMS: atom_id res chain seq x y z
N MET A 1 -2.20 -3.18 1.62
CA MET A 1 -3.17 -3.49 2.69
C MET A 1 -2.71 -2.94 4.03
N TYR A 2 -1.55 -3.35 4.56
CA TYR A 2 -1.03 -2.82 5.84
C TYR A 2 -0.86 -1.30 5.87
N GLY A 3 -0.47 -0.66 4.76
CA GLY A 3 -0.29 0.80 4.71
C GLY A 3 -1.56 1.58 5.04
N LEU A 4 -2.73 1.12 4.58
CA LEU A 4 -4.02 1.79 4.88
C LEU A 4 -4.48 1.50 6.30
N ALA A 5 -4.21 0.30 6.84
CA ALA A 5 -4.48 0.00 8.24
C ALA A 5 -3.61 0.86 9.18
N VAL A 6 -2.33 1.04 8.86
CA VAL A 6 -1.45 1.93 9.64
C VAL A 6 -1.91 3.38 9.55
N LEU A 7 -2.33 3.84 8.36
CA LEU A 7 -2.86 5.18 8.17
C LEU A 7 -4.10 5.45 9.05
N ASP A 8 -5.00 4.47 9.13
CA ASP A 8 -6.19 4.50 9.98
C ASP A 8 -5.82 4.64 11.47
N ALA A 9 -4.91 3.79 11.96
CA ALA A 9 -4.39 3.88 13.33
C ALA A 9 -3.74 5.24 13.63
N CYS A 10 -2.92 5.74 12.70
CA CYS A 10 -2.25 7.03 12.85
C CYS A 10 -3.24 8.20 12.85
N MET A 11 -4.30 8.15 12.04
CA MET A 11 -5.34 9.18 12.05
C MET A 11 -6.11 9.20 13.37
N GLU A 12 -6.42 8.04 13.94
CA GLU A 12 -7.08 7.96 15.23
C GLU A 12 -6.23 8.58 16.35
N ILE A 13 -4.94 8.21 16.44
CA ILE A 13 -4.01 8.79 17.41
C ILE A 13 -3.90 10.31 17.22
N LYS A 14 -3.80 10.77 15.97
CA LYS A 14 -3.70 12.19 15.66
C LYS A 14 -4.94 12.97 16.10
N ALA A 15 -6.14 12.44 15.87
CA ALA A 15 -7.39 13.07 16.30
C ALA A 15 -7.48 13.20 17.82
N ARG A 16 -6.97 12.21 18.56
CA ARG A 16 -6.89 12.26 20.03
C ARG A 16 -5.89 13.31 20.53
N MET A 17 -4.81 13.57 19.78
CA MET A 17 -3.78 14.56 20.13
C MET A 17 -4.13 16.01 19.72
N GLU A 18 -5.01 16.18 18.74
CA GLU A 18 -5.46 17.47 18.19
C GLU A 18 -5.96 18.49 19.25
N PRO A 19 -6.79 18.12 20.25
CA PRO A 19 -7.23 19.08 21.28
C PRO A 19 -6.10 19.57 22.19
N ILE A 20 -5.04 18.79 22.37
CA ILE A 20 -3.87 19.20 23.17
C ILE A 20 -2.98 20.11 22.32
N ALA A 21 -2.75 19.74 21.06
CA ALA A 21 -1.97 20.53 20.12
C ALA A 21 -2.53 21.95 19.89
N LEU A 22 -3.84 22.16 20.08
CA LEU A 22 -4.47 23.49 19.97
C LEU A 22 -4.34 24.36 21.23
N LYS A 23 -4.22 23.76 22.42
CA LYS A 23 -4.16 24.48 23.70
C LYS A 23 -2.79 25.08 23.98
N HIS A 24 -1.74 24.40 23.54
CA HIS A 24 -0.35 24.78 23.80
C HIS A 24 0.47 24.67 22.51
N ASN A 25 1.36 25.63 22.29
CA ASN A 25 2.28 25.58 21.15
C ASN A 25 3.52 24.76 21.56
N PHE A 26 3.64 23.53 21.05
CA PHE A 26 4.74 22.63 21.39
C PHE A 26 5.89 22.76 20.38
N SER A 27 7.12 22.72 20.89
CA SER A 27 8.35 22.80 20.09
C SER A 27 8.73 21.46 19.46
N SER A 28 8.34 20.34 20.07
CA SER A 28 8.68 18.99 19.62
C SER A 28 7.55 17.97 19.82
N PHE A 29 7.55 16.90 19.03
CA PHE A 29 6.60 15.79 19.18
C PHE A 29 6.72 15.09 20.54
N TYR A 30 7.93 15.05 21.11
CA TYR A 30 8.18 14.45 22.43
C TYR A 30 7.42 15.18 23.54
N GLU A 31 7.46 16.52 23.54
CA GLU A 31 6.73 17.34 24.51
C GLU A 31 5.22 17.11 24.39
N LEU A 32 4.70 17.13 23.16
CA LEU A 32 3.29 16.86 22.89
C LEU A 32 2.87 15.46 23.41
N ALA A 33 3.63 14.41 23.10
CA ALA A 33 3.33 13.05 23.55
C ALA A 33 3.39 12.91 25.08
N SER A 34 4.36 13.54 25.74
CA SER A 34 4.50 13.56 27.20
C SER A 34 3.31 14.26 27.87
N THR A 35 2.86 15.40 27.32
CA THR A 35 1.66 16.09 27.80
C THR A 35 0.40 15.26 27.58
N CYS A 36 0.25 14.62 26.42
CA CYS A 36 -0.87 13.70 26.15
C CYS A 36 -0.92 12.55 27.18
N TYR A 37 0.24 11.98 27.51
CA TYR A 37 0.34 10.94 28.52
C TYR A 37 -0.04 11.45 29.93
N ALA A 38 0.39 12.66 30.30
CA ALA A 38 0.02 13.29 31.57
C ALA A 38 -1.48 13.57 31.69
N GLU A 39 -2.14 13.95 30.59
CA GLU A 39 -3.59 14.13 30.49
C GLU A 39 -4.38 12.80 30.38
N ARG A 40 -3.69 11.65 30.45
CA ARG A 40 -4.25 10.30 30.32
C ARG A 40 -4.97 10.05 28.99
N ILE A 41 -4.48 10.65 27.91
CA ILE A 41 -4.93 10.32 26.56
C ILE A 41 -4.24 9.03 26.12
N ASP A 42 -5.04 8.07 25.64
CA ASP A 42 -4.53 6.82 25.10
C ASP A 42 -3.87 7.03 23.73
N LEU A 43 -2.57 6.73 23.65
CA LEU A 43 -1.72 6.84 22.46
C LEU A 43 -1.60 5.52 21.67
N SER A 44 -2.32 4.48 22.09
CA SER A 44 -2.42 3.22 21.35
C SER A 44 -3.68 3.21 20.48
N ALA A 45 -3.58 2.77 19.23
CA ALA A 45 -4.70 2.59 18.33
C ALA A 45 -4.53 1.33 17.48
N HIS A 46 -5.65 0.71 17.13
CA HIS A 46 -5.70 -0.46 16.26
C HIS A 46 -6.33 -0.05 14.94
N GLY A 47 -5.53 0.00 13.88
CA GLY A 47 -6.04 0.33 12.56
C GLY A 47 -6.48 -0.90 11.80
N PHE A 48 -7.61 -0.79 11.11
CA PHE A 48 -8.19 -1.89 10.35
C PHE A 48 -8.53 -1.43 8.94
N TYR A 49 -8.14 -2.24 7.95
CA TYR A 49 -8.44 -1.94 6.56
C TYR A 49 -9.04 -3.16 5.86
N ILE A 50 -10.22 -2.94 5.27
CA ILE A 50 -10.86 -3.86 4.33
C ILE A 50 -10.77 -3.24 2.93
N THR A 51 -10.41 -4.06 1.94
CA THR A 51 -10.44 -3.65 0.53
C THR A 51 -11.89 -3.39 0.13
N PRO A 52 -12.27 -2.14 -0.20
CA PRO A 52 -13.62 -1.83 -0.66
C PRO A 52 -13.84 -2.42 -2.06
N ASP A 53 -15.09 -2.78 -2.37
CA ASP A 53 -15.59 -3.14 -3.70
C ASP A 53 -15.06 -4.42 -4.36
N THR A 54 -14.42 -5.31 -3.59
CA THR A 54 -14.13 -6.68 -4.04
C THR A 54 -15.38 -7.55 -3.94
N GLY A 55 -16.15 -7.62 -5.01
CA GLY A 55 -17.34 -8.46 -5.11
C GLY A 55 -17.45 -9.05 -6.51
N PHE A 56 -17.38 -10.37 -6.61
CA PHE A 56 -17.58 -11.11 -7.85
C PHE A 56 -18.73 -12.10 -7.67
N ASP A 57 -19.82 -11.90 -8.41
CA ASP A 57 -20.94 -12.83 -8.41
C ASP A 57 -20.73 -13.89 -9.49
N TRP A 58 -20.36 -15.09 -9.04
CA TRP A 58 -20.13 -16.27 -9.88
C TRP A 58 -21.36 -16.69 -10.69
N LYS A 59 -22.59 -16.33 -10.28
CA LYS A 59 -23.82 -16.71 -10.99
C LYS A 59 -24.11 -15.81 -12.19
N THR A 60 -23.84 -14.51 -12.05
CA THR A 60 -24.10 -13.52 -13.11
C THR A 60 -22.84 -13.19 -13.93
N GLY A 61 -21.67 -13.67 -13.50
CA GLY A 61 -20.37 -13.40 -14.13
C GLY A 61 -19.97 -11.93 -14.06
N LYS A 62 -20.60 -11.16 -13.16
CA LYS A 62 -20.44 -9.71 -13.04
C LYS A 62 -19.84 -9.35 -11.69
N GLY A 63 -18.95 -8.36 -11.70
CA GLY A 63 -18.30 -7.85 -10.50
C GLY A 63 -16.90 -7.30 -10.78
N ARG A 64 -16.28 -6.70 -9.76
CA ARG A 64 -14.88 -6.27 -9.78
C ARG A 64 -14.06 -7.19 -8.87
N PRO A 65 -13.47 -8.28 -9.41
CA PRO A 65 -12.69 -9.22 -8.61
C PRO A 65 -11.31 -8.67 -8.19
N PHE A 66 -10.78 -7.69 -8.92
CA PHE A 66 -9.46 -7.09 -8.67
C PHE A 66 -9.57 -5.58 -8.50
N SER A 67 -8.84 -5.02 -7.53
CA SER A 67 -8.83 -3.59 -7.21
C SER A 67 -7.96 -2.76 -8.16
N TYR A 68 -6.86 -3.34 -8.65
CA TYR A 68 -5.97 -2.73 -9.65
C TYR A 68 -5.29 -3.83 -10.48
N PHE A 69 -4.84 -3.48 -11.68
CA PHE A 69 -4.10 -4.36 -12.56
C PHE A 69 -2.71 -3.78 -12.81
N THR A 70 -1.68 -4.61 -12.64
CA THR A 70 -0.31 -4.25 -12.96
C THR A 70 0.01 -4.73 -14.37
N TYR A 71 0.37 -3.80 -15.26
CA TYR A 71 0.78 -4.11 -16.62
C TYR A 71 2.30 -4.04 -16.75
N GLY A 72 2.87 -5.10 -17.33
CA GLY A 72 4.29 -5.19 -17.65
C GLY A 72 4.49 -5.85 -19.01
N ALA A 73 5.61 -5.56 -19.63
CA ALA A 73 6.08 -6.22 -20.84
C ALA A 73 7.48 -6.80 -20.59
N SER A 74 7.75 -7.97 -21.15
CA SER A 74 9.06 -8.62 -21.08
C SER A 74 9.55 -8.96 -22.48
N PHE A 75 10.83 -8.71 -22.74
CA PHE A 75 11.52 -9.14 -23.95
C PHE A 75 12.68 -10.04 -23.56
N SER A 76 12.77 -11.21 -24.17
CA SER A 76 13.85 -12.18 -23.95
C SER A 76 14.57 -12.45 -25.25
N GLU A 77 15.88 -12.28 -25.23
CA GLU A 77 16.78 -12.63 -26.32
C GLU A 77 17.35 -14.03 -26.08
N ALA A 78 17.19 -14.92 -27.07
CA ALA A 78 17.73 -16.27 -27.03
C ALA A 78 18.57 -16.53 -28.28
N GLU A 79 19.75 -17.08 -28.07
CA GLU A 79 20.65 -17.57 -29.11
C GLU A 79 20.41 -19.08 -29.27
N ILE A 80 20.25 -19.54 -30.51
CA ILE A 80 19.95 -20.94 -30.83
C ILE A 80 21.06 -21.45 -31.76
N ASP A 81 21.74 -22.53 -31.34
CA ASP A 81 22.69 -23.24 -32.20
C ASP A 81 21.96 -24.29 -33.04
N THR A 82 21.93 -24.08 -34.36
CA THR A 82 21.23 -24.97 -35.30
C THR A 82 21.95 -26.28 -35.60
N LEU A 83 23.23 -26.43 -35.21
CA LEU A 83 24.00 -27.68 -35.42
C LEU A 83 23.82 -28.66 -34.26
N THR A 84 23.78 -28.14 -33.03
CA THR A 84 23.68 -28.95 -31.80
C THR A 84 22.26 -28.99 -31.23
N GLY A 85 21.43 -27.99 -31.55
CA GLY A 85 20.06 -27.84 -31.02
C GLY A 85 19.99 -27.17 -29.66
N ASP A 86 21.11 -26.67 -29.13
CA ASP A 86 21.18 -25.98 -27.85
C ASP A 86 20.66 -24.54 -27.96
N PHE A 87 20.07 -24.05 -26.87
CA PHE A 87 19.62 -22.66 -26.76
C PHE A 87 20.10 -22.04 -25.45
N PHE A 88 20.55 -20.78 -25.53
CA PHE A 88 20.96 -19.98 -24.38
C PHE A 88 20.21 -18.67 -24.39
N ALA A 89 19.56 -18.33 -23.27
CA ALA A 89 18.95 -17.02 -23.10
C ALA A 89 20.05 -16.00 -22.76
N SER A 90 20.35 -15.11 -23.70
CA SER A 90 21.45 -14.15 -23.59
C SER A 90 21.08 -12.99 -22.67
N SER A 91 19.85 -12.48 -22.81
CA SER A 91 19.38 -11.37 -21.99
C SER A 91 17.85 -11.39 -21.83
N VAL A 92 17.37 -10.97 -20.65
CA VAL A 92 15.94 -10.79 -20.40
C VAL A 92 15.70 -9.41 -19.82
N PHE A 93 14.92 -8.60 -20.54
CA PHE A 93 14.53 -7.26 -20.13
C PHE A 93 13.07 -7.27 -19.68
N PHE A 94 12.84 -6.92 -18.42
CA PHE A 94 11.51 -6.70 -17.86
C PHE A 94 11.24 -5.21 -17.72
N ALA A 95 10.16 -4.74 -18.34
CA ALA A 95 9.67 -3.37 -18.21
C ALA A 95 8.28 -3.39 -17.57
N ILE A 96 8.20 -3.01 -16.30
CA ILE A 96 6.92 -2.81 -15.62
C ILE A 96 6.54 -1.34 -15.84
N LYS A 97 5.47 -1.11 -16.61
CA LYS A 97 5.09 0.25 -17.01
C LYS A 97 4.18 0.93 -16.00
N ASP A 98 3.31 0.17 -15.32
CA ASP A 98 2.33 0.74 -14.41
C ASP A 98 2.39 0.10 -13.03
N ALA A 99 3.08 0.79 -12.12
CA ALA A 99 2.95 0.62 -10.67
C ALA A 99 1.97 1.65 -10.07
N SER A 100 1.32 2.44 -10.92
CA SER A 100 0.56 3.62 -10.52
C SER A 100 -0.90 3.31 -10.22
N PHE A 101 -1.36 3.89 -9.11
CA PHE A 101 -2.70 3.88 -8.56
C PHE A 101 -3.69 4.60 -9.51
N CYS A 102 -3.99 4.00 -10.66
CA CYS A 102 -5.02 4.53 -11.56
C CYS A 102 -6.39 4.23 -10.95
N LYS A 103 -6.90 5.15 -10.12
CA LYS A 103 -8.31 5.18 -9.71
C LYS A 103 -9.15 5.28 -10.99
N SER A 104 -9.84 4.19 -11.32
CA SER A 104 -10.93 4.17 -12.31
C SER A 104 -12.25 4.61 -11.69
#